data_AF-A0A538NKE8-F1
#
_entry.id   AF-A0A538NKE8-F1
#
_cell.length_a   1.000
_cell.length_b   1.000
_cell.length_c   1.000
_cell.angle_alpha   90.00
_cell.angle_beta   90.00
_cell.angle_gamma   90.00
#
_symmetry.space_group_name_H-M   'P 1'
#
loop_
_entity.id
_entity.type
_entity.pdbx_description
1 polymer ?
#
loop_
_entity_poly.entity_id
_entity_poly.type
_entity_poly.pdbx_seq_one_letter_code
_entity_poly.pdbx_strand_id
1 'polypeptide(L)' 'MDPYAKPKEQKVGARRPKIAHLPTSIERRTRRERQAEKQAVAAERRAIKKSARRHLKQQLLAELEEPG' A
#
# COMPACT_ATOMS: atom_id res chain seq x y z
N MET A 1 0.42 -38.23 9.47
CA MET A 1 0.26 -38.20 8.00
C MET A 1 -0.73 -37.11 7.70
N ASP A 2 -0.35 -36.10 6.92
CA ASP A 2 -1.28 -35.04 6.49
C ASP A 2 -2.24 -35.66 5.46
N PRO A 3 -3.54 -35.80 5.75
CA PRO A 3 -4.48 -36.50 4.87
C PRO A 3 -4.76 -35.74 3.56
N TYR A 4 -4.32 -34.48 3.45
CA TYR A 4 -4.53 -33.65 2.27
C TYR A 4 -3.27 -33.47 1.41
N ALA A 5 -2.11 -33.98 1.86
CA ALA A 5 -0.87 -33.89 1.10
C ALA A 5 -0.83 -34.93 -0.02
N LYS A 6 -0.48 -34.51 -1.25
CA LYS A 6 -0.38 -35.46 -2.36
C LYS A 6 0.86 -36.36 -2.19
N PRO A 7 0.83 -37.64 -2.63
CA PRO A 7 1.92 -38.59 -2.41
C PRO A 7 3.30 -38.18 -2.96
N LYS A 8 3.37 -37.23 -3.91
CA LYS A 8 4.60 -36.73 -4.53
C LYS A 8 4.77 -35.21 -4.36
N GLU A 9 4.04 -34.60 -3.43
CA GLU A 9 4.09 -33.16 -3.21
C GLU A 9 5.42 -32.75 -2.59
N GLN A 10 6.23 -32.02 -3.34
CA GLN A 10 7.48 -31.47 -2.83
C GLN A 10 7.22 -30.15 -2.12
N LYS A 11 7.67 -30.04 -0.86
CA LYS A 11 7.64 -28.78 -0.09
C LYS A 11 8.70 -27.80 -0.62
N VAL A 12 8.48 -27.25 -1.81
CA VAL A 12 9.38 -26.30 -2.49
C VAL A 12 9.34 -24.89 -1.89
N GLY A 13 8.34 -24.59 -1.05
CA GLY A 13 8.16 -23.26 -0.46
C GLY A 13 9.37 -22.75 0.32
N ALA A 14 10.09 -23.64 1.03
CA ALA A 14 11.31 -23.29 1.76
C ALA A 14 12.53 -23.08 0.84
N ARG A 15 12.55 -23.73 -0.32
CA ARG A 15 13.66 -23.65 -1.31
C ARG A 15 13.41 -22.60 -2.39
N ARG A 16 12.27 -21.90 -2.36
CA ARG A 16 11.93 -20.89 -3.36
C ARG A 16 12.87 -19.68 -3.21
N PRO A 17 13.51 -19.20 -4.30
CA PRO A 17 14.30 -17.98 -4.24
C PRO A 17 13.40 -16.79 -3.87
N LYS A 18 13.87 -15.95 -2.94
CA LYS A 18 13.20 -14.69 -2.61
C LYS A 18 13.52 -13.68 -3.70
N ILE A 19 12.51 -13.28 -4.48
CA ILE A 19 12.65 -12.27 -5.51
C ILE A 19 12.57 -10.90 -4.84
N ALA A 20 13.66 -10.14 -4.87
CA ALA A 20 13.70 -8.74 -4.49
C ALA A 20 13.96 -7.90 -5.75
N HIS A 21 13.26 -6.78 -5.89
CA HIS A 21 13.46 -5.86 -7.02
C HIS A 21 14.70 -4.98 -6.87
N LEU A 22 15.25 -4.93 -5.66
CA LEU A 22 16.48 -4.20 -5.32
C LEU A 22 17.49 -5.18 -4.74
N PRO A 23 18.79 -5.02 -5.04
CA PRO A 23 19.83 -5.79 -4.36
C PRO A 23 19.86 -5.43 -2.87
N THR A 24 20.14 -6.43 -2.04
CA THR A 24 20.17 -6.32 -0.58
C THR A 24 21.17 -5.28 -0.06
N SER A 25 22.22 -4.98 -0.83
CA SER A 25 23.19 -3.92 -0.53
C SER A 25 22.58 -2.51 -0.56
N ILE A 26 21.53 -2.32 -1.35
CA ILE A 26 20.81 -1.05 -1.53
C ILE A 26 19.59 -0.99 -0.60
N GLU A 27 18.86 -2.10 -0.45
CA GLU A 27 17.70 -2.18 0.43
C GLU A 27 18.12 -2.43 1.89
N ARG A 28 18.51 -1.35 2.58
CA ARG A 28 18.87 -1.37 4.01
C ARG A 28 17.67 -1.42 4.95
N ARG A 29 16.46 -1.19 4.43
CA ARG A 29 15.25 -1.00 5.22
C ARG A 29 14.70 -2.33 5.72
N THR A 30 14.34 -2.37 7.00
CA THR A 30 13.65 -3.53 7.56
C THR A 30 12.22 -3.65 7.01
N ARG A 31 11.60 -4.83 7.13
CA ARG A 31 10.18 -5.00 6.75
C ARG A 31 9.26 -4.02 7.48
N ARG A 32 9.55 -3.72 8.75
CA ARG A 32 8.75 -2.81 9.58
C ARG A 32 8.86 -1.37 9.08
N GLU A 33 10.07 -0.91 8.78
CA GLU A 33 10.30 0.43 8.20
C GLU A 33 9.55 0.60 6.89
N ARG A 34 9.63 -0.36 5.97
CA ARG A 34 8.89 -0.29 4.70
C ARG A 34 7.38 -0.21 4.88
N GLN A 35 6.84 -0.88 5.90
CA GLN A 35 5.42 -0.80 6.22
C GLN A 35 5.05 0.58 6.80
N ALA A 36 5.87 1.10 7.70
CA ALA A 36 5.68 2.43 8.27
C ALA A 36 5.73 3.52 7.19
N GLU A 37 6.72 3.49 6.30
CA GLU A 37 6.82 4.41 5.17
C GLU A 37 5.61 4.33 4.25
N LYS A 38 5.17 3.11 3.89
CA LYS A 38 3.96 2.91 3.08
C LYS A 38 2.73 3.51 3.73
N GLN A 39 2.59 3.36 5.06
CA GLN A 39 1.47 3.93 5.81
C GLN A 39 1.54 5.47 5.83
N ALA A 40 2.73 6.04 6.03
CA ALA A 40 2.94 7.48 6.01
C ALA A 40 2.55 8.08 4.65
N VAL A 41 3.04 7.51 3.54
CA VAL A 41 2.68 7.97 2.18
C VAL A 41 1.18 7.82 1.92
N ALA A 42 0.56 6.73 2.37
CA ALA A 42 -0.89 6.55 2.22
C ALA A 42 -1.69 7.59 3.03
N ALA A 43 -1.24 7.92 4.24
CA ALA A 43 -1.87 8.95 5.08
C ALA A 43 -1.75 10.33 4.44
N GLU A 44 -0.58 10.69 3.92
CA GLU A 44 -0.34 11.94 3.21
C GLU A 44 -1.26 12.07 1.98
N ARG A 45 -1.31 11.03 1.13
CA ARG A 45 -2.21 11.00 -0.03
C ARG A 45 -3.67 11.15 0.35
N ARG A 46 -4.10 10.54 1.46
CA ARG A 46 -5.46 10.70 1.99
C ARG A 46 -5.72 12.13 2.46
N ALA A 47 -4.77 12.76 3.12
CA ALA A 47 -4.88 14.14 3.58
C ALA A 47 -5.06 15.11 2.39
N ILE A 48 -4.22 14.98 1.36
CA ILE A 48 -4.31 15.77 0.12
C ILE A 48 -5.66 15.58 -0.56
N LYS A 49 -6.10 14.33 -0.74
CA LYS A 49 -7.42 14.05 -1.35
C LYS A 49 -8.57 14.66 -0.53
N LYS A 50 -8.46 14.61 0.79
CA LYS A 50 -9.48 15.14 1.70
C LYS A 50 -9.53 16.66 1.67
N SER A 51 -8.39 17.35 1.64
CA SER A 51 -8.35 18.81 1.51
C SER A 51 -8.92 19.25 0.16
N ALA A 52 -8.49 18.63 -0.94
CA ALA A 52 -9.00 18.92 -2.28
C ALA A 52 -10.52 18.71 -2.38
N ARG A 53 -11.04 17.60 -1.83
CA ARG A 53 -12.49 17.34 -1.78
C ARG A 53 -13.25 18.41 -1.00
N ARG A 54 -12.71 18.85 0.15
CA ARG A 54 -13.34 19.88 0.99
C ARG A 54 -13.37 21.21 0.27
N HIS A 55 -12.26 21.60 -0.34
CA HIS A 55 -12.14 22.82 -1.13
C HIS A 55 -13.14 22.82 -2.28
N LEU A 56 -13.17 21.74 -3.07
CA LEU A 56 -14.12 21.61 -4.18
C LEU A 56 -15.57 21.72 -3.70
N LYS A 57 -15.91 21.08 -2.57
CA LYS A 57 -17.27 21.20 -2.01
C LYS A 57 -17.62 22.64 -1.63
N GLN A 58 -16.67 23.39 -1.06
CA GLN A 58 -16.88 24.80 -0.72
C GLN A 58 -17.10 25.64 -1.97
N GLN A 59 -16.31 25.42 -3.02
CA GLN A 59 -16.49 26.11 -4.31
C GLN A 59 -17.88 25.86 -4.89
N LEU A 60 -18.30 24.58 -4.94
CA LEU A 60 -19.62 24.22 -5.46
C LEU A 60 -20.77 24.81 -4.64
N LEU A 61 -20.63 24.92 -3.31
CA LEU A 61 -21.65 25.56 -2.48
C LEU A 61 -21.68 27.07 -2.71
N ALA A 62 -20.53 27.73 -2.82
CA ALA A 62 -20.46 29.15 -3.13
C ALA A 62 -21.09 29.46 -4.50
N GLU A 63 -20.83 28.64 -5.52
CA GLU A 63 -21.45 28.77 -6.86
C GLU A 63 -22.97 28.59 -6.83
N LEU A 64 -23.51 27.80 -5.89
CA LEU A 64 -24.95 27.63 -5.71
C LEU A 64 -25.59 28.76 -4.89
N GLU A 65 -24.83 29.38 -3.98
CA GLU A 65 -25.26 30.46 -3.12
C GLU A 65 -25.18 31.83 -3.79
N GLU A 66 -24.29 32.03 -4.77
CA GLU A 66 -24.33 33.18 -5.67
C GLU A 66 -25.47 32.98 -6.67
N PRO A 67 -26.64 33.65 -6.49
CA PRO A 67 -27.66 33.63 -7.52
C PRO A 67 -27.15 34.52 -8.66
N GLY A 68 -27.10 33.97 -9.87
CA GLY A 68 -26.92 34.78 -11.08
C GLY A 68 -27.95 35.89 -11.20
#